data_AF-A0A1G6AEY9-F1
#
_entry.id   AF-A0A1G6AEY9-F1
#
_cell.length_a   1.000
_cell.length_b   1.000
_cell.length_c   1.000
_cell.angle_alpha   90.00
_cell.angle_beta   90.00
_cell.angle_gamma   90.00
#
_symmetry.space_group_name_H-M   'P 1'
#
loop_
_entity.id
_entity.type
_entity.pdbx_description
1 polymer ?
#
loop_
_entity_poly.entity_id
_entity_poly.type
_entity_poly.pdbx_seq_one_letter_code
_entity_poly.pdbx_strand_id
1 'polypeptide(L)'
;MNICLLNDSFPPVIDGVANVVMNYGRILTKELGAGVVVGTPEYPGADYSGYPYKVVPYKSLDTTDFIKGYRTGNPLAMREIEQIAGTRPDIIHTHCPASSTIMARILQNETDAPIVFTYHTKFDVDIARAVGEGFLKKEI
;
A
#
# COMPACT_ATOMS: atom_id res chain seq x y z
N MET A 1 -18.42 -8.94 -0.70
CA MET A 1 -17.47 -8.12 -1.46
C MET A 1 -16.09 -8.31 -0.86
N ASN A 2 -15.09 -8.53 -1.71
CA ASN A 2 -13.70 -8.64 -1.33
C ASN A 2 -12.96 -7.36 -1.70
N ILE A 3 -12.19 -6.80 -0.76
CA ILE A 3 -11.55 -5.49 -0.91
C ILE A 3 -10.07 -5.65 -0.64
N CYS A 4 -9.24 -5.29 -1.60
CA CYS A 4 -7.80 -5.19 -1.42
C CYS A 4 -7.43 -3.75 -1.07
N LEU A 5 -6.83 -3.54 0.11
CA LEU A 5 -6.25 -2.26 0.49
C LEU A 5 -4.73 -2.36 0.35
N LEU A 6 -4.11 -1.48 -0.42
CA LEU A 6 -2.66 -1.45 -0.63
C LEU A 6 -2.08 -0.16 -0.06
N ASN A 7 -1.01 -0.32 0.70
CA ASN A 7 -0.28 0.81 1.25
C ASN A 7 1.22 0.55 1.28
N ASP A 8 2.00 1.63 1.33
CA ASP A 8 3.46 1.58 1.50
C ASP A 8 3.88 1.75 2.98
N SER A 9 2.91 1.89 3.88
CA SER A 9 3.14 1.93 5.32
C SER A 9 2.04 1.20 6.10
N PHE A 10 2.40 0.60 7.22
CA PHE A 10 1.46 -0.04 8.13
C PHE A 10 2.17 -0.20 9.49
N PRO A 11 1.44 -0.44 10.60
CA PRO A 11 2.10 -0.70 11.88
C PRO A 11 3.22 -1.74 11.73
N PRO A 12 4.41 -1.50 12.30
CA PRO A 12 4.69 -0.58 13.40
C PRO A 12 4.88 0.89 13.00
N VAL A 13 4.89 1.22 11.70
CA VAL A 13 4.93 2.62 11.26
C VAL A 13 3.62 3.31 11.59
N ILE A 14 3.71 4.44 12.28
CA ILE A 14 2.57 5.27 12.67
C ILE A 14 2.58 6.53 11.83
N ASP A 15 1.63 6.62 10.91
CA ASP A 15 1.38 7.82 10.10
C ASP A 15 -0.13 7.97 9.80
N GLY A 16 -0.51 9.03 9.07
CA GLY A 16 -1.91 9.27 8.71
C GLY A 16 -2.49 8.23 7.75
N VAL A 17 -1.70 7.73 6.81
CA VAL A 17 -2.14 6.76 5.79
C VAL A 17 -2.31 5.36 6.39
N ALA A 18 -1.37 4.92 7.23
CA ALA A 18 -1.47 3.70 8.01
C ALA A 18 -2.75 3.70 8.87
N ASN A 19 -3.08 4.84 9.52
CA ASN A 19 -4.32 4.99 10.27
C ASN A 19 -5.57 4.91 9.39
N VAL A 20 -5.55 5.45 8.16
CA VAL A 20 -6.67 5.32 7.22
C VAL A 20 -6.89 3.85 6.88
N VAL A 21 -5.84 3.13 6.49
CA VAL A 21 -5.95 1.71 6.09
C VAL A 21 -6.38 0.83 7.25
N MET A 22 -5.86 1.08 8.46
CA MET A 22 -6.30 0.39 9.67
C MET A 22 -7.80 0.57 9.94
N ASN A 23 -8.28 1.81 9.83
CA ASN A 23 -9.68 2.13 10.05
C ASN A 23 -10.58 1.56 8.95
N TYR A 24 -10.19 1.69 7.69
CA TYR A 24 -10.92 1.13 6.57
C TYR A 24 -11.02 -0.38 6.71
N GLY A 25 -9.91 -1.08 6.92
CA GLY A 25 -9.95 -2.52 7.12
C GLY A 25 -10.85 -2.91 8.29
N ARG A 26 -10.79 -2.19 9.43
CA ARG A 26 -11.61 -2.50 10.61
C ARG A 26 -13.10 -2.31 10.31
N ILE A 27 -13.48 -1.15 9.77
CA ILE A 27 -14.88 -0.77 9.52
C ILE A 27 -15.47 -1.66 8.43
N LEU A 28 -14.78 -1.79 7.29
CA LEU A 28 -15.23 -2.61 6.16
C LEU A 28 -15.42 -4.07 6.59
N THR A 29 -14.53 -4.62 7.41
CA THR A 29 -14.68 -5.99 7.90
C THR A 29 -15.74 -6.13 8.98
N LYS A 30 -15.68 -5.35 10.05
CA LYS A 30 -16.53 -5.56 11.24
C LYS A 30 -17.95 -5.03 11.07
N GLU A 31 -18.11 -3.92 10.36
CA GLU A 31 -19.39 -3.20 10.27
C GLU A 31 -20.11 -3.53 8.96
N LEU A 32 -19.37 -3.77 7.86
CA LEU A 32 -19.95 -4.09 6.54
C LEU A 32 -19.81 -5.56 6.12
N GLY A 33 -19.09 -6.39 6.89
CA GLY A 33 -18.91 -7.81 6.58
C GLY A 33 -18.12 -8.09 5.31
N ALA A 34 -17.27 -7.16 4.86
CA ALA A 34 -16.45 -7.33 3.67
C ALA A 34 -15.22 -8.21 3.92
N GLY A 35 -14.82 -8.99 2.90
CA GLY A 35 -13.59 -9.76 2.88
C GLY A 35 -12.40 -8.85 2.59
N VAL A 36 -11.77 -8.28 3.62
CA VAL A 36 -10.65 -7.35 3.44
C VAL A 36 -9.31 -8.09 3.47
N VAL A 37 -8.43 -7.72 2.54
CA VAL A 37 -7.01 -8.03 2.57
C VAL A 37 -6.20 -6.75 2.48
N VAL A 38 -5.19 -6.60 3.34
CA VAL A 38 -4.26 -5.47 3.33
C VAL A 38 -2.90 -5.94 2.83
N GLY A 39 -2.37 -5.31 1.78
CA GLY A 39 -0.98 -5.50 1.35
C GLY A 39 -0.10 -4.34 1.81
N THR A 40 1.01 -4.64 2.48
CA THR A 40 1.95 -3.65 3.03
C THR A 40 3.40 -4.15 2.98
N PRO A 41 4.43 -3.29 2.99
CA PRO A 41 5.81 -3.75 3.15
C PRO A 41 5.99 -4.50 4.47
N GLU A 42 6.81 -5.54 4.43
CA GLU A 42 7.21 -6.31 5.61
C GLU A 42 8.12 -5.48 6.51
N TYR A 43 7.89 -5.55 7.82
CA TYR A 43 8.74 -4.94 8.85
C TYR A 43 9.27 -6.04 9.78
N PRO A 44 10.59 -6.10 10.04
CA PRO A 44 11.15 -7.12 10.94
C PRO A 44 10.48 -7.11 12.32
N GLY A 45 10.02 -8.27 12.78
CA GLY A 45 9.39 -8.43 14.09
C GLY A 45 7.95 -7.91 14.21
N ALA A 46 7.35 -7.43 13.12
CA ALA A 46 5.95 -7.04 13.11
C ALA A 46 5.03 -8.27 13.16
N ASP A 47 4.02 -8.23 14.03
CA ASP A 47 2.95 -9.23 14.10
C ASP A 47 1.66 -8.66 13.52
N TYR A 48 1.11 -9.37 12.54
CA TYR A 48 -0.13 -9.00 11.85
C TYR A 48 -1.29 -9.96 12.10
N SER A 49 -1.16 -10.89 13.06
CA SER A 49 -2.21 -11.86 13.37
C SER A 49 -3.42 -11.28 14.11
N GLY A 50 -3.26 -10.12 14.77
CA GLY A 50 -4.30 -9.50 15.61
C GLY A 50 -5.38 -8.70 14.87
N TYR A 51 -5.28 -8.55 13.55
CA TYR A 51 -6.24 -7.77 12.78
C TYR A 51 -7.50 -8.57 12.43
N PRO A 52 -8.68 -7.93 12.33
CA PRO A 52 -9.91 -8.63 11.94
C PRO A 52 -9.93 -9.04 10.45
N TYR A 53 -8.93 -8.62 9.69
CA TYR A 53 -8.76 -8.86 8.25
C TYR A 53 -7.38 -9.47 7.99
N LYS A 54 -7.21 -10.05 6.81
CA LYS A 54 -5.92 -10.62 6.39
C LYS A 54 -4.94 -9.51 6.10
N VAL A 55 -3.73 -9.61 6.64
CA VAL A 55 -2.60 -8.75 6.26
C VAL A 55 -1.57 -9.61 5.54
N VAL A 56 -1.14 -9.15 4.38
CA VAL A 56 -0.10 -9.76 3.54
C VAL A 56 1.11 -8.83 3.53
N PRO A 57 2.11 -9.08 4.39
CA PRO A 57 3.36 -8.35 4.34
C PRO A 57 4.19 -8.83 3.14
N TYR A 58 4.47 -7.95 2.20
CA TYR A 58 5.32 -8.25 1.04
C TYR A 58 6.76 -7.81 1.28
N LYS A 59 7.71 -8.56 0.70
CA LYS A 59 9.15 -8.33 0.90
C LYS A 59 9.51 -6.87 0.73
N SER A 60 10.35 -6.36 1.62
CA SER A 60 10.79 -4.96 1.62
C SER A 60 12.30 -4.85 1.81
N LEU A 61 12.88 -3.77 1.31
CA LEU A 61 14.28 -3.39 1.53
C LEU A 61 14.37 -2.40 2.69
N ASP A 62 15.44 -2.52 3.49
CA ASP A 62 15.69 -1.56 4.54
C ASP A 62 16.17 -0.24 3.96
N THR A 63 15.29 0.74 4.01
CA THR A 63 15.57 2.12 3.58
C THR A 63 15.27 3.11 4.68
N THR A 64 15.16 2.64 5.93
CA THR A 64 14.71 3.45 7.06
C THR A 64 15.59 4.68 7.30
N ASP A 65 16.91 4.54 7.13
CA ASP A 65 17.88 5.64 7.25
C ASP A 65 17.76 6.68 6.12
N PHE A 66 17.35 6.25 4.92
CA PHE A 66 17.29 7.11 3.73
C PHE A 66 15.91 7.76 3.54
N ILE A 67 14.85 7.10 4.01
CA ILE A 67 13.46 7.48 3.80
C ILE A 67 12.77 7.62 5.17
N LYS A 68 13.36 8.37 6.10
CA LYS A 68 12.72 8.81 7.37
C LYS A 68 11.89 7.72 8.08
N GLY A 69 12.43 6.52 8.23
CA GLY A 69 11.77 5.40 8.93
C GLY A 69 10.87 4.50 8.08
N TYR A 70 10.78 4.73 6.76
CA TYR A 70 10.02 3.89 5.83
C TYR A 70 10.92 2.83 5.17
N ARG A 71 10.35 1.64 4.99
CA ARG A 71 10.96 0.56 4.20
C ARG A 71 10.40 0.60 2.80
N THR A 72 11.24 0.33 1.80
CA THR A 72 10.80 0.32 0.40
C THR A 72 10.25 -1.06 0.07
N GLY A 73 8.97 -1.11 -0.24
CA GLY A 73 8.30 -2.30 -0.73
C GLY A 73 8.87 -2.84 -2.03
N ASN A 74 8.98 -4.16 -2.19
CA ASN A 74 9.20 -4.77 -3.50
C ASN A 74 7.85 -4.94 -4.21
N PRO A 75 7.56 -4.14 -5.26
CA PRO A 75 6.29 -4.24 -5.98
C PRO A 75 6.17 -5.53 -6.81
N LEU A 76 7.26 -6.28 -7.01
CA LEU A 76 7.31 -7.53 -7.77
C LEU A 76 7.35 -8.77 -6.86
N ALA A 77 6.83 -8.64 -5.63
CA ALA A 77 6.74 -9.73 -4.68
C ALA A 77 5.65 -10.74 -5.11
N MET A 78 5.94 -11.54 -6.14
CA MET A 78 4.95 -12.37 -6.84
C MET A 78 4.20 -13.35 -5.93
N ARG A 79 4.88 -13.95 -4.95
CA ARG A 79 4.23 -14.85 -3.98
C ARG A 79 3.11 -14.15 -3.22
N GLU A 80 3.36 -12.93 -2.77
CA GLU A 80 2.41 -12.12 -2.02
C GLU A 80 1.31 -11.55 -2.92
N ILE A 81 1.65 -11.20 -4.16
CA ILE A 81 0.68 -10.84 -5.20
C ILE A 81 -0.29 -11.99 -5.44
N GLU A 82 0.19 -13.21 -5.67
CA GLU A 82 -0.64 -14.40 -5.83
C GLU A 82 -1.50 -14.66 -4.60
N GLN A 83 -0.95 -14.47 -3.39
CA GLN A 83 -1.71 -14.62 -2.14
C GLN A 83 -2.84 -13.59 -1.99
N ILE A 84 -2.65 -12.36 -2.49
CA ILE A 84 -3.68 -11.31 -2.52
C ILE A 84 -4.67 -11.60 -3.65
N ALA A 85 -4.21 -11.92 -4.85
CA ALA A 85 -5.05 -12.27 -6.01
C ALA A 85 -5.98 -13.46 -5.72
N GLY A 86 -5.50 -14.46 -4.96
CA GLY A 86 -6.29 -15.59 -4.51
C GLY A 86 -7.48 -15.23 -3.60
N THR A 87 -7.51 -14.01 -3.04
CA THR A 87 -8.70 -13.49 -2.34
C THR A 87 -9.81 -13.05 -3.29
N ARG A 88 -9.52 -12.95 -4.59
CA ARG A 88 -10.41 -12.47 -5.66
C ARG A 88 -11.04 -11.11 -5.29
N PRO A 89 -10.22 -10.04 -5.19
CA PRO A 89 -10.73 -8.72 -4.86
C PRO A 89 -11.74 -8.24 -5.92
N ASP A 90 -12.85 -7.68 -5.48
CA ASP A 90 -13.80 -6.98 -6.36
C ASP A 90 -13.33 -5.54 -6.63
N ILE A 91 -12.44 -5.01 -5.78
CA ILE A 91 -11.86 -3.67 -5.90
C ILE A 91 -10.46 -3.66 -5.27
N ILE A 92 -9.55 -2.91 -5.89
CA ILE A 92 -8.21 -2.66 -5.36
C ILE A 92 -8.12 -1.17 -5.02
N HIS A 93 -7.87 -0.86 -3.74
CA HIS A 93 -7.73 0.51 -3.26
C HIS A 93 -6.29 0.75 -2.82
N THR A 94 -5.54 1.54 -3.60
CA THR A 94 -4.16 1.93 -3.28
C THR A 94 -4.10 3.34 -2.72
N HIS A 95 -3.27 3.55 -1.69
CA HIS A 95 -3.18 4.80 -0.93
C HIS A 95 -1.84 5.54 -1.07
N CYS A 96 -0.86 4.97 -1.76
CA CYS A 96 0.45 5.59 -1.95
C CYS A 96 0.90 5.45 -3.41
N PRO A 97 1.53 6.49 -4.00
CA PRO A 97 1.94 6.47 -5.41
C PRO A 97 3.18 5.59 -5.70
N ALA A 98 3.71 4.85 -4.73
CA ALA A 98 4.97 4.13 -4.84
C ALA A 98 4.74 2.62 -5.10
N SER A 99 5.44 1.74 -4.37
CA SER A 99 5.44 0.30 -4.61
C SER A 99 4.03 -0.31 -4.56
N SER A 100 3.19 0.15 -3.64
CA SER A 100 1.80 -0.27 -3.51
C SER A 100 0.96 -0.03 -4.77
N THR A 101 1.14 1.10 -5.47
CA THR A 101 0.41 1.37 -6.73
C THR A 101 0.92 0.54 -7.90
N ILE A 102 2.24 0.28 -7.97
CA ILE A 102 2.77 -0.65 -8.99
C ILE A 102 2.20 -2.05 -8.75
N MET A 103 2.20 -2.51 -7.51
CA MET A 103 1.57 -3.78 -7.13
C MET A 103 0.07 -3.81 -7.47
N ALA A 104 -0.65 -2.70 -7.27
CA ALA A 104 -2.06 -2.57 -7.66
C ALA A 104 -2.29 -2.81 -9.16
N ARG A 105 -1.40 -2.29 -10.02
CA ARG A 105 -1.46 -2.50 -11.48
C ARG A 105 -1.25 -3.97 -11.85
N ILE A 106 -0.33 -4.65 -11.18
CA ILE A 106 -0.09 -6.08 -11.39
C ILE A 106 -1.32 -6.87 -10.95
N LEU A 107 -1.84 -6.60 -9.74
CA LEU A 107 -3.06 -7.25 -9.25
C LEU A 107 -4.28 -7.02 -10.14
N GLN A 108 -4.44 -5.82 -10.69
CA GLN A 108 -5.49 -5.56 -11.69
C GLN A 108 -5.33 -6.44 -12.92
N ASN A 109 -4.11 -6.62 -13.42
CA ASN A 109 -3.87 -7.51 -14.57
C ASN A 109 -4.19 -8.98 -14.24
N GLU A 110 -3.94 -9.41 -13.00
CA GLU A 110 -4.19 -10.79 -12.55
C GLU A 110 -5.66 -11.07 -12.20
N THR A 111 -6.46 -10.04 -11.90
CA THR A 111 -7.81 -10.21 -11.31
C THR A 111 -8.92 -9.46 -12.05
N ASP A 112 -8.58 -8.61 -13.02
CA ASP A 112 -9.47 -7.65 -13.70
C ASP A 112 -10.18 -6.66 -12.76
N ALA A 113 -9.80 -6.62 -11.47
CA ALA A 113 -10.44 -5.75 -10.50
C ALA A 113 -10.13 -4.27 -10.78
N PRO A 114 -11.13 -3.36 -10.67
CA PRO A 114 -10.91 -1.94 -10.81
C PRO A 114 -10.01 -1.39 -9.69
N ILE A 115 -9.17 -0.41 -10.06
CA ILE A 115 -8.30 0.29 -9.12
C ILE A 115 -8.94 1.63 -8.72
N VAL A 116 -8.99 1.88 -7.42
CA VAL A 116 -9.22 3.20 -6.83
C VAL A 116 -7.91 3.68 -6.21
N PHE A 117 -7.48 4.88 -6.58
CA PHE A 117 -6.30 5.51 -6.00
C PHE A 117 -6.70 6.70 -5.14
N THR A 118 -6.19 6.76 -3.91
CA THR A 118 -6.33 7.93 -3.04
C THR A 118 -4.98 8.56 -2.80
N TYR A 119 -4.87 9.83 -3.16
CA TYR A 119 -3.65 10.61 -3.00
C TYR A 119 -3.70 11.47 -1.74
N HIS A 120 -3.15 10.95 -0.63
CA HIS A 120 -3.25 11.59 0.70
C HIS A 120 -2.35 12.81 0.87
N THR A 121 -1.14 12.74 0.31
CA THR A 121 -0.15 13.81 0.38
C THR A 121 0.37 14.04 -1.02
N LYS A 122 0.46 15.32 -1.41
CA LYS A 122 1.01 15.73 -2.70
C LYS A 122 2.54 15.61 -2.71
N PHE A 123 3.02 14.37 -2.64
CA PHE A 123 4.45 14.04 -2.71
C PHE A 123 5.11 14.63 -3.96
N ASP A 124 4.41 14.78 -5.08
CA ASP A 124 4.90 15.46 -6.27
C ASP A 124 5.23 16.93 -5.99
N VAL A 125 4.34 17.64 -5.30
CA VAL A 125 4.53 19.04 -4.88
C VAL A 125 5.63 19.14 -3.83
N ASP A 126 5.67 18.21 -2.87
CA ASP A 126 6.67 18.23 -1.80
C ASP A 126 8.07 17.83 -2.29
N ILE A 127 8.17 16.86 -3.21
CA ILE A 127 9.41 16.49 -3.90
C ILE A 127 9.83 17.64 -4.83
N ALA A 128 8.93 18.24 -5.61
CA ALA A 128 9.26 19.40 -6.44
C ALA A 128 9.76 20.59 -5.60
N ARG A 129 9.18 20.80 -4.41
CA ARG A 129 9.66 21.81 -3.45
C ARG A 129 11.00 21.44 -2.82
N ALA A 130 11.23 20.16 -2.48
CA ALA A 130 12.44 19.68 -1.82
C ALA A 130 13.65 19.55 -2.75
N VAL A 131 13.42 19.13 -4.00
CA VAL A 131 14.43 19.00 -5.06
C VAL A 131 14.78 20.38 -5.67
N GLY A 132 13.98 21.40 -5.36
CA GLY A 132 14.10 22.75 -5.90
C GLY A 132 13.61 22.83 -7.34
N GLU A 133 13.01 23.98 -7.68
CA GLU A 133 12.48 24.30 -9.02
C GLU A 133 13.50 24.18 -10.18
N GLY A 134 14.77 23.84 -9.90
CA GLY A 134 15.87 23.81 -10.85
C GLY A 134 16.08 22.49 -11.60
N PHE A 135 15.64 21.33 -11.07
CA PHE A 135 15.97 20.03 -11.69
C PHE A 135 14.90 19.51 -12.67
N LEU A 136 13.66 20.01 -12.62
CA LEU A 136 12.54 19.51 -13.45
C LEU A 136 11.96 20.55 -14.43
N LYS A 137 12.78 21.48 -14.93
CA LYS A 137 12.47 22.26 -16.14
C LYS A 137 13.45 21.90 -17.26
N LYS A 138 13.34 20.67 -17.76
CA LYS A 138 13.73 20.31 -19.13
C LYS A 138 13.20 18.91 -19.42
N GLU A 139 11.98 18.86 -19.92
CA GLU A 139 11.69 18.19 -21.18
C GLU A 139 10.48 18.93 -21.78
N ILE A 140 10.75 19.55 -22.93
CA ILE A 140 9.79 20.21 -23.83
C ILE A 140 9.22 19.11 -24.72
#